data_AF-A0A7Y4KJ31-F1
#
_entry.id   AF-A0A7Y4KJ31-F1
#
_cell.length_a   1.000
_cell.length_b   1.000
_cell.length_c   1.000
_cell.angle_alpha   90.00
_cell.angle_beta   90.00
_cell.angle_gamma   90.00
#
_symmetry.space_group_name_H-M   'P 1'
#
loop_
_entity.id
_entity.type
_entity.pdbx_description
1 polymer ?
#
loop_
_entity_poly.entity_id
_entity_poly.type
_entity_poly.pdbx_seq_one_letter_code
_entity_poly.pdbx_strand_id
1 'polypeptide(L)'
;MDAPVNREDIARMRPLERKALLDEIVAMLMAGELRIGDAARILRSAVLGLDRQAFAQVVKLSERAIAKLEDDPHANPTLETLKRVFAPFGGTVTLMFPQVEDTESLGEDRRQRRAVILDALAKNRRRIRGNPKR
;
A
#
# COMPACT_ATOMS: atom_id res chain seq x y z
N MET A 1 10.18 14.11 -21.91
CA MET A 1 10.69 14.50 -20.59
C MET A 1 9.68 15.48 -20.05
N ASP A 2 8.65 14.99 -19.36
CA ASP A 2 7.72 15.88 -18.67
C ASP A 2 8.41 16.46 -17.44
N ALA A 3 8.22 17.76 -17.22
CA ALA A 3 8.81 18.47 -16.09
C ALA A 3 8.42 17.79 -14.77
N PRO A 4 9.31 17.71 -13.77
CA PRO A 4 8.95 17.18 -12.47
C PRO A 4 7.79 18.01 -11.90
N VAL A 5 6.71 17.33 -11.50
CA VAL A 5 5.55 17.97 -10.87
C VAL A 5 6.04 18.85 -9.71
N ASN A 6 5.86 20.17 -9.82
CA ASN A 6 6.34 21.11 -8.82
C ASN A 6 5.45 20.99 -7.56
N ARG A 7 6.06 21.06 -6.37
CA ARG A 7 5.36 21.06 -5.08
C ARG A 7 4.28 22.14 -5.01
N GLU A 8 4.52 23.30 -5.61
CA GLU A 8 3.53 24.38 -5.66
C GLU A 8 2.28 23.97 -6.46
N ASP A 9 2.44 23.17 -7.50
CA ASP A 9 1.33 22.65 -8.29
C ASP A 9 0.51 21.63 -7.49
N ILE A 10 1.17 20.75 -6.73
CA ILE A 10 0.52 19.75 -5.88
C ILE A 10 -0.24 20.39 -4.71
N ALA A 11 0.28 21.48 -4.14
CA ALA A 11 -0.37 22.21 -3.07
C ALA A 11 -1.69 22.88 -3.55
N ARG A 12 -1.78 23.23 -4.84
CA ARG A 12 -2.97 23.83 -5.47
C ARG A 12 -3.96 22.80 -6.00
N MET A 13 -3.62 21.51 -5.98
CA MET A 13 -4.50 20.45 -6.47
C MET A 13 -5.80 20.39 -5.68
N ARG A 14 -6.91 20.28 -6.43
CA ARG A 14 -8.23 19.97 -5.89
C ARG A 14 -8.25 18.52 -5.36
N PRO A 15 -9.18 18.17 -4.47
CA PRO A 15 -9.26 16.81 -3.90
C PRO A 15 -9.28 15.69 -4.95
N LEU A 16 -9.95 15.90 -6.08
CA LEU A 16 -10.02 14.92 -7.16
C LEU A 16 -8.67 14.73 -7.88
N GLU A 17 -7.92 15.80 -8.10
CA GLU A 17 -6.59 15.75 -8.72
C GLU A 17 -5.59 15.05 -7.80
N ARG A 18 -5.68 15.31 -6.48
CA ARG A 18 -4.89 14.57 -5.49
C ARG A 18 -5.24 13.08 -5.48
N LYS A 19 -6.52 12.71 -5.62
CA LYS A 19 -6.91 11.30 -5.73
C LYS A 19 -6.32 10.66 -6.98
N ALA A 20 -6.42 11.32 -8.14
CA ALA A 20 -5.86 10.82 -9.39
C ALA A 20 -4.34 10.58 -9.28
N LEU A 21 -3.61 11.50 -8.65
CA LEU A 21 -2.18 11.33 -8.36
C LEU A 21 -1.90 10.08 -7.52
N LEU A 22 -2.70 9.83 -6.47
CA LEU A 22 -2.54 8.65 -5.62
C LEU A 22 -2.85 7.36 -6.40
N ASP A 23 -3.89 7.35 -7.23
CA ASP A 23 -4.25 6.20 -8.07
C ASP A 23 -3.12 5.88 -9.07
N GLU A 24 -2.51 6.91 -9.68
CA GLU A 24 -1.39 6.75 -10.62
C GLU A 24 -0.16 6.15 -9.93
N ILE A 25 0.19 6.62 -8.73
CA ILE A 25 1.29 6.05 -7.94
C ILE A 25 1.05 4.55 -7.66
N VAL A 26 -0.20 4.16 -7.38
CA VAL A 26 -0.55 2.74 -7.19
C VAL A 26 -0.42 1.95 -8.48
N ALA A 27 -0.85 2.50 -9.62
CA ALA A 27 -0.69 1.85 -10.93
C ALA A 27 0.78 1.60 -11.26
N MET A 28 1.65 2.61 -11.08
CA MET A 28 3.10 2.48 -11.29
C MET A 28 3.75 1.47 -10.32
N LEU A 29 3.31 1.40 -9.05
CA LEU A 29 3.76 0.36 -8.11
C LEU A 29 3.37 -1.05 -8.58
N MET A 30 2.15 -1.21 -9.11
CA MET A 30 1.66 -2.48 -9.63
C MET A 30 2.38 -2.91 -10.91
N ALA A 31 2.74 -1.95 -11.76
CA ALA A 31 3.54 -2.16 -12.97
C ALA A 31 5.03 -2.44 -12.67
N GLY A 32 5.47 -2.22 -11.41
CA GLY A 32 6.87 -2.36 -11.02
C GLY A 32 7.77 -1.19 -11.46
N GLU A 33 7.17 -0.10 -11.93
CA GLU A 33 7.87 1.13 -12.34
C GLU A 33 8.36 1.95 -11.13
N LEU A 34 7.66 1.83 -10.00
CA LEU A 34 8.07 2.39 -8.73
C LEU A 34 8.32 1.28 -7.70
N ARG A 35 9.31 1.49 -6.85
CA ARG A 35 9.42 0.74 -5.58
C ARG A 35 8.56 1.44 -4.54
N ILE A 36 8.17 0.71 -3.50
CA ILE A 36 7.43 1.25 -2.36
C ILE A 36 8.16 2.45 -1.71
N GLY A 37 9.50 2.39 -1.65
CA GLY A 37 10.34 3.49 -1.17
C GLY A 37 10.27 4.76 -2.02
N ASP A 38 10.14 4.62 -3.34
CA ASP A 38 10.01 5.75 -4.26
C ASP A 38 8.66 6.44 -4.05
N ALA A 39 7.58 5.67 -3.94
CA ALA A 39 6.26 6.18 -3.61
C ALA A 39 6.26 6.93 -2.26
N ALA A 40 6.89 6.37 -1.21
CA ALA A 40 7.02 7.04 0.08
C ALA A 40 7.75 8.39 -0.04
N ARG A 41 8.85 8.44 -0.81
CA ARG A 41 9.61 9.67 -1.05
C ARG A 41 8.80 10.72 -1.80
N ILE A 42 8.12 10.34 -2.88
CA ILE A 42 7.27 11.23 -3.70
C ILE A 42 6.18 11.83 -2.83
N LEU A 43 5.45 10.99 -2.09
CA LEU A 43 4.36 11.45 -1.23
C LEU A 43 4.85 12.35 -0.10
N ARG A 44 5.98 12.02 0.53
CA ARG A 44 6.58 12.88 1.56
C ARG A 44 7.00 14.25 1.01
N SER A 45 7.79 14.25 -0.06
CA SER A 45 8.49 15.46 -0.52
C SER A 45 7.66 16.32 -1.47
N ALA A 46 6.94 15.70 -2.40
CA ALA A 46 6.15 16.42 -3.40
C ALA A 46 4.74 16.73 -2.89
N VAL A 47 4.11 15.80 -2.15
CA VAL A 47 2.72 15.98 -1.67
C VAL A 47 2.63 16.69 -0.33
N LEU A 48 3.36 16.22 0.69
CA LEU A 48 3.36 16.88 2.00
C LEU A 48 4.38 18.00 2.09
N GLY A 49 5.42 17.97 1.25
CA GLY A 49 6.46 18.98 1.31
C GLY A 49 7.30 18.92 2.58
N LEU A 50 7.42 17.73 3.17
CA LEU A 50 8.17 17.53 4.40
C LEU A 50 9.55 16.98 4.10
N ASP A 51 10.54 17.40 4.87
CA ASP A 51 11.80 16.66 4.95
C ASP A 51 11.59 15.33 5.71
N ARG A 52 12.65 14.52 5.78
CA ARG A 52 12.60 13.20 6.42
C ARG A 52 12.35 13.31 7.92
N GLN A 53 12.96 14.28 8.58
CA GLN A 53 12.85 14.48 10.01
C GLN A 53 11.41 14.83 10.39
N ALA A 54 10.81 15.82 9.74
CA ALA A 54 9.44 16.25 9.96
C ALA A 54 8.43 15.14 9.64
N PHE A 55 8.63 14.43 8.53
CA PHE A 55 7.77 13.30 8.18
C PHE A 55 7.85 12.15 9.19
N ALA A 56 9.06 11.83 9.66
CA ALA A 56 9.26 10.80 10.67
C ALA A 56 8.51 11.10 11.98
N GLN A 57 8.44 12.37 12.38
CA GLN A 57 7.62 12.81 13.52
C GLN A 57 6.12 12.57 13.27
N VAL A 58 5.62 12.95 12.08
CA VAL A 58 4.21 12.76 11.70
C VAL A 58 3.80 11.29 11.75
N VAL A 59 4.62 10.40 11.19
CA VAL A 59 4.30 8.95 11.11
C VAL A 59 4.81 8.14 12.31
N LYS A 60 5.40 8.81 13.32
CA LYS A 60 5.94 8.20 14.55
C LYS A 60 6.93 7.08 14.26
N LEU A 61 7.91 7.36 13.39
CA LEU A 61 9.04 6.50 13.05
C LEU A 61 10.35 7.26 13.28
N SER A 62 11.48 6.57 13.22
CA SER A 62 12.79 7.24 13.20
C SER A 62 13.08 7.78 11.80
N GLU A 63 13.81 8.89 11.72
CA GLU A 63 14.27 9.42 10.44
C GLU A 63 15.11 8.39 9.66
N ARG A 64 15.91 7.59 10.37
CA ARG A 64 16.67 6.47 9.80
C ARG A 64 15.76 5.41 9.16
N ALA A 65 14.59 5.13 9.73
CA ALA A 65 13.64 4.19 9.15
C ALA A 65 13.03 4.75 7.85
N ILE A 66 12.76 6.06 7.79
CA ILE A 66 12.32 6.73 6.56
C ILE A 66 13.43 6.70 5.49
N ALA A 67 14.65 7.09 5.85
CA ALA A 67 15.79 7.05 4.94
C ALA A 67 16.04 5.64 4.41
N LYS A 68 16.01 4.62 5.27
CA LYS A 68 16.14 3.21 4.85
C LYS A 68 15.03 2.83 3.88
N LEU A 69 13.77 3.15 4.18
CA LEU A 69 12.65 2.84 3.30
C LEU A 69 12.82 3.48 1.90
N GLU A 70 13.25 4.73 1.83
CA GLU A 70 13.36 5.49 0.58
C GLU A 70 14.61 5.13 -0.24
N ASP A 71 15.74 4.91 0.44
CA ASP A 71 17.06 4.84 -0.20
C ASP A 71 17.50 3.40 -0.48
N ASP A 72 17.15 2.44 0.38
CA ASP A 72 17.61 1.04 0.28
C ASP A 72 16.71 0.22 -0.67
N PRO A 73 17.22 -0.25 -1.84
CA PRO A 73 16.46 -1.08 -2.76
C PRO A 73 16.05 -2.45 -2.22
N HIS A 74 16.70 -2.90 -1.16
CA HIS A 74 16.41 -4.16 -0.50
C HIS A 74 15.71 -3.96 0.85
N ALA A 75 15.18 -2.75 1.10
CA ALA A 75 14.40 -2.48 2.30
C ALA A 75 13.22 -3.45 2.40
N ASN A 76 13.14 -4.16 3.53
CA ASN A 76 12.03 -5.04 3.87
C ASN A 76 11.28 -4.47 5.10
N PRO A 77 10.49 -3.40 4.93
CA PRO A 77 9.73 -2.80 6.02
C PRO A 77 8.63 -3.73 6.51
N THR A 78 8.29 -3.64 7.80
CA THR A 78 7.13 -4.36 8.32
C THR A 78 5.82 -3.79 7.75
N LEU A 79 4.75 -4.58 7.73
CA LEU A 79 3.42 -4.09 7.37
C LEU A 79 2.98 -2.91 8.26
N GLU A 80 3.38 -2.91 9.53
CA GLU A 80 3.11 -1.80 10.45
C GLU A 80 3.84 -0.51 10.04
N THR A 81 5.10 -0.63 9.63
CA THR A 81 5.87 0.50 9.08
C THR A 81 5.18 1.07 7.85
N LEU A 82 4.78 0.21 6.90
CA LEU A 82 4.10 0.65 5.69
C LEU A 82 2.75 1.32 5.99
N LYS A 83 1.95 0.74 6.89
CA LYS A 83 0.67 1.33 7.33
C LYS A 83 0.88 2.75 7.89
N ARG A 84 1.88 2.95 8.75
CA ARG A 84 2.17 4.29 9.32
C ARG A 84 2.61 5.29 8.25
N VAL A 85 3.48 4.87 7.34
CA VAL A 85 3.99 5.73 6.27
C VAL A 85 2.88 6.20 5.34
N PHE A 86 1.94 5.32 5.00
CA PHE A 86 0.86 5.66 4.05
C PHE A 86 -0.43 6.17 4.70
N ALA A 87 -0.58 6.07 6.03
CA ALA A 87 -1.75 6.54 6.77
C ALA A 87 -2.11 8.03 6.54
N PRO A 88 -1.14 8.98 6.48
CA PRO A 88 -1.45 10.40 6.22
C PRO A 88 -2.17 10.66 4.89
N PHE A 89 -2.10 9.72 3.96
CA PHE A 89 -2.71 9.81 2.62
C PHE A 89 -4.01 8.99 2.52
N GLY A 90 -4.48 8.39 3.61
CA GLY A 90 -5.60 7.43 3.59
C GLY A 90 -5.26 6.08 2.96
N GLY A 91 -3.98 5.81 2.70
CA GLY A 91 -3.52 4.57 2.08
C GLY A 91 -3.68 3.36 3.01
N THR A 92 -4.05 2.22 2.44
CA THR A 92 -4.10 0.92 3.13
C THR A 92 -3.19 -0.06 2.42
N VAL A 93 -2.40 -0.82 3.20
CA VAL A 93 -1.53 -1.87 2.67
C VAL A 93 -2.31 -3.18 2.65
N THR A 94 -2.50 -3.76 1.48
CA THR A 94 -3.24 -5.01 1.28
C THR A 94 -2.48 -5.96 0.36
N LEU A 95 -2.84 -7.24 0.41
CA LEU A 95 -2.50 -8.21 -0.64
C LEU A 95 -3.51 -8.06 -1.78
N MET A 96 -3.01 -8.03 -3.01
CA MET A 96 -3.80 -8.03 -4.22
C MET A 96 -3.37 -9.20 -5.10
N PHE A 97 -4.34 -9.86 -5.72
CA PHE A 97 -4.10 -10.78 -6.84
C PHE A 97 -4.48 -10.06 -8.12
N PRO A 98 -3.74 -10.26 -9.23
CA PRO A 98 -4.08 -9.68 -10.51
C PRO A 98 -5.54 -10.00 -10.86
N GLN A 99 -6.31 -8.97 -11.20
CA GLN A 99 -7.67 -9.16 -11.69
C GLN A 99 -7.55 -9.64 -13.13
N VAL A 100 -7.95 -10.88 -13.41
CA VAL A 100 -8.21 -11.30 -14.79
C VAL A 100 -9.51 -10.61 -15.18
N GLU A 101 -9.45 -9.71 -16.17
CA GLU A 101 -10.63 -9.01 -16.68
C GLU A 101 -11.56 -10.00 -17.39
N ASP A 102 -12.46 -10.63 -16.63
CA ASP A 102 -13.70 -11.22 -17.15
C ASP A 102 -14.84 -10.71 -16.27
N THR A 103 -15.42 -9.58 -16.70
CA THR A 103 -16.30 -8.75 -15.87
C THR A 103 -17.73 -9.30 -15.76
N GLU A 104 -18.11 -10.38 -16.46
CA GLU A 104 -19.52 -10.71 -16.66
C GLU A 104 -20.13 -11.89 -15.88
N SER A 105 -19.39 -12.68 -15.07
CA SER A 105 -20.01 -13.84 -14.35
C SER A 105 -19.92 -13.87 -12.81
N LEU A 106 -19.30 -12.89 -12.16
CA LEU A 106 -18.79 -13.08 -10.78
C LEU A 106 -19.78 -12.80 -9.62
N GLY A 107 -21.01 -12.38 -9.91
CA GLY A 107 -21.97 -11.86 -8.93
C GLY A 107 -22.52 -12.90 -7.94
N GLU A 108 -23.05 -14.02 -8.44
CA GLU A 108 -23.55 -15.11 -7.59
C GLU A 108 -22.40 -15.93 -6.97
N ASP A 109 -21.29 -16.06 -7.71
CA ASP A 109 -20.11 -16.80 -7.30
C ASP A 109 -19.40 -16.20 -6.09
N ARG A 110 -19.51 -14.89 -5.82
CA ARG A 110 -18.73 -14.26 -4.73
C ARG A 110 -19.14 -14.75 -3.35
N ARG A 111 -20.44 -14.89 -3.09
CA ARG A 111 -20.95 -15.40 -1.81
C ARG A 111 -20.57 -16.87 -1.62
N GLN A 112 -20.75 -17.67 -2.67
CA GLN A 112 -20.39 -19.08 -2.65
C GLN A 112 -18.88 -19.29 -2.44
N ARG A 113 -18.02 -18.59 -3.20
CA ARG A 113 -16.56 -18.61 -3.03
C ARG A 113 -16.15 -18.20 -1.62
N ARG A 114 -16.78 -17.15 -1.06
CA ARG A 114 -16.52 -16.71 0.33
C ARG A 114 -16.90 -17.78 1.36
N ALA A 115 -18.06 -18.43 1.21
CA ALA A 115 -18.51 -19.50 2.09
C ALA A 115 -17.54 -20.69 2.06
N VAL A 116 -17.07 -21.08 0.87
CA VAL A 116 -16.08 -22.16 0.69
C VAL A 116 -14.76 -21.83 1.40
N ILE A 117 -14.23 -20.61 1.26
CA ILE A 117 -12.98 -20.19 1.93
C ILE A 117 -13.14 -20.26 3.45
N LEU A 118 -14.23 -19.76 4.00
CA LEU A 118 -14.47 -19.76 5.45
C LEU A 118 -14.66 -21.18 6.01
N ASP A 119 -15.36 -22.05 5.29
CA ASP A 119 -15.50 -23.46 5.66
C ASP A 119 -14.16 -24.21 5.63
N ALA A 120 -13.34 -23.98 4.60
CA ALA A 120 -11.99 -24.54 4.51
C ALA A 120 -11.12 -24.11 5.71
N LEU A 121 -11.18 -22.83 6.10
CA LEU A 121 -10.48 -22.33 7.30
C LEU A 121 -11.00 -22.97 8.59
N ALA A 122 -12.31 -23.17 8.73
CA ALA A 122 -12.92 -23.81 9.89
C ALA A 122 -12.51 -25.28 10.02
N LYS A 123 -12.48 -26.03 8.90
CA LYS A 123 -12.02 -27.42 8.84
C LYS A 123 -10.55 -27.56 9.21
N ASN A 124 -9.69 -26.65 8.74
CA ASN A 124 -8.26 -26.66 9.08
C ASN A 124 -8.04 -26.43 10.59
N ARG A 125 -8.78 -25.49 11.20
CA ARG A 125 -8.73 -25.25 12.67
C ARG A 125 -9.15 -26.49 13.49
N ARG A 126 -10.14 -27.27 13.04
CA ARG A 126 -10.55 -28.52 13.70
C ARG A 126 -9.46 -29.59 13.62
N ARG A 127 -8.78 -29.74 12.47
CA ARG A 127 -7.65 -30.66 12.30
C ARG A 127 -6.47 -30.32 13.22
N ILE A 128 -6.11 -29.04 13.32
CA ILE A 128 -5.01 -28.59 14.20
C ILE A 128 -5.33 -28.86 15.68
N ARG A 129 -6.60 -28.67 16.10
CA ARG A 129 -7.02 -28.95 17.50
C ARG A 129 -7.21 -30.44 17.82
N GLY A 130 -7.50 -31.27 16.81
CA GLY A 130 -7.74 -32.71 16.97
C GLY A 130 -6.48 -33.58 16.96
N ASN A 131 -5.29 -32.99 16.73
CA ASN A 131 -4.02 -33.71 16.77
C ASN A 131 -3.28 -33.35 18.08
N PRO A 132 -3.53 -34.05 19.20
CA PRO A 132 -2.66 -33.93 20.36
C PRO A 132 -1.27 -34.40 19.92
N LYS A 133 -0.24 -33.59 20.18
CA LYS A 133 1.15 -33.90 19.84
C LYS A 133 1.47 -35.33 20.31
N ARG A 134 1.82 -36.20 19.37
CA ARG A 134 2.58 -37.42 19.64
C ARG A 134 4.02 -37.05 19.93
#